data_AF-A0A2V7MJF5-F1
#
_entry.id   AF-A0A2V7MJF5-F1
#
_cell.length_a   1.000
_cell.length_b   1.000
_cell.length_c   1.000
_cell.angle_alpha   90.00
_cell.angle_beta   90.00
_cell.angle_gamma   90.00
#
_symmetry.space_group_name_H-M   'P 1'
#
loop_
_entity.id
_entity.type
_entity.pdbx_description
1 polymer ?
#
loop_
_entity_poly.entity_id
_entity_poly.type
_entity_poly.pdbx_seq_one_letter_code
_entity_poly.pdbx_strand_id
1 'polypeptide(L)'
;MPSLCRSRDAAGRRTGGAARATVAYERAILRRAFNLAIEKGVLATAPRITVEKVDNARSGFFTPGDFAALVVEIRDPVLRRYLRAKHLLGWRDNELKRLLWSNVDRDLKEVRVAARDR
;
A
#
# COMPACT_ATOMS: atom_id res chain seq x y z
N MET A 1 6.73 29.31 -21.79
CA MET A 1 7.71 28.24 -21.52
C MET A 1 7.54 27.76 -20.08
N PRO A 2 6.99 26.55 -19.87
CA PRO A 2 7.28 25.76 -18.67
C PRO A 2 7.90 24.41 -19.04
N SER A 3 8.97 24.10 -18.34
CA SER A 3 9.83 22.92 -18.47
C SER A 3 9.08 21.62 -18.21
N LEU A 4 8.82 20.85 -19.29
CA LEU A 4 8.56 19.42 -19.22
C LEU A 4 9.83 18.70 -18.75
N CYS A 5 9.91 18.44 -17.44
CA CYS A 5 10.86 17.53 -16.86
C CYS A 5 10.49 16.11 -17.32
N ARG A 6 10.94 15.74 -18.53
CA ARG A 6 10.91 14.36 -19.02
C ARG A 6 11.75 13.50 -18.09
N SER A 7 11.10 12.77 -17.19
CA SER A 7 11.73 11.62 -16.54
C SER A 7 12.15 10.68 -17.64
N ARG A 8 13.47 10.58 -17.84
CA ARG A 8 14.12 9.78 -18.86
C ARG A 8 13.82 8.31 -18.54
N ASP A 9 12.85 7.72 -19.23
CA ASP A 9 12.58 6.29 -19.14
C ASP A 9 13.80 5.53 -19.68
N ALA A 10 14.64 5.03 -18.77
CA ALA A 10 15.60 3.98 -19.06
C ALA A 10 14.80 2.69 -19.34
N ALA A 11 14.38 2.56 -20.60
CA ALA A 11 13.63 1.46 -21.14
C ALA A 11 14.47 0.18 -21.17
N GLY A 12 14.59 -0.49 -20.02
CA GLY A 12 14.74 -1.94 -19.98
C GLY A 12 13.35 -2.54 -20.21
N ARG A 13 13.15 -3.17 -21.38
CA ARG A 13 11.89 -3.80 -21.79
C ARG A 13 11.39 -4.74 -20.68
N ARG A 14 10.38 -4.33 -19.91
CA ARG A 14 9.74 -5.17 -18.88
C ARG A 14 8.86 -6.19 -19.58
N THR A 15 9.33 -7.41 -19.71
CA THR A 15 8.64 -8.48 -20.45
C THR A 15 7.45 -9.10 -19.70
N GLY A 16 7.08 -8.61 -18.51
CA GLY A 16 6.03 -9.23 -17.69
C GLY A 16 5.02 -8.29 -17.03
N GLY A 17 4.95 -7.00 -17.40
CA GLY A 17 3.93 -6.07 -16.87
C GLY A 17 3.99 -5.77 -15.36
N ALA A 18 4.92 -6.36 -14.61
CA ALA A 18 5.05 -6.17 -13.17
C ALA A 18 5.38 -4.71 -12.80
N ALA A 19 4.73 -4.22 -11.74
CA ALA A 19 4.98 -2.88 -11.21
C ALA A 19 6.43 -2.74 -10.71
N ARG A 20 7.01 -1.54 -10.82
CA ARG A 20 8.39 -1.26 -10.37
C ARG A 20 8.63 -1.63 -8.90
N ALA A 21 7.65 -1.33 -8.04
CA ALA A 21 7.67 -1.67 -6.62
C ALA A 21 7.83 -3.18 -6.39
N THR A 22 7.10 -3.99 -7.18
CA THR A 22 7.14 -5.45 -7.10
C THR A 22 8.53 -5.98 -7.43
N VAL A 23 9.11 -5.53 -8.55
CA VAL A 23 10.47 -5.96 -8.96
C VAL A 23 11.53 -5.53 -7.96
N ALA A 24 11.44 -4.31 -7.41
CA ALA A 24 12.38 -3.85 -6.39
C ALA A 24 12.26 -4.67 -5.09
N TYR A 25 11.04 -5.02 -4.70
CA TYR A 25 10.78 -5.88 -3.54
C TYR A 25 11.33 -7.29 -3.74
N GLU A 26 11.11 -7.92 -4.90
CA GLU A 26 11.68 -9.23 -5.25
C GLU A 26 13.22 -9.21 -5.21
N ARG A 27 13.85 -8.18 -5.79
CA ARG A 27 15.31 -7.99 -5.70
C ARG A 27 15.78 -7.86 -4.25
N ALA A 28 15.03 -7.17 -3.39
CA ALA A 28 15.35 -7.03 -1.98
C ALA A 28 15.25 -8.37 -1.24
N ILE A 29 14.24 -9.19 -1.53
CA ILE A 29 14.12 -10.55 -1.00
C ILE A 29 15.32 -11.40 -1.42
N LEU A 30 15.65 -11.43 -2.71
CA LEU A 30 16.79 -12.21 -3.22
C LEU A 30 18.10 -11.80 -2.54
N ARG A 31 18.35 -10.49 -2.44
CA ARG A 31 19.52 -9.97 -1.71
C ARG A 31 19.55 -10.45 -0.26
N ARG A 32 18.40 -10.42 0.45
CA ARG A 32 18.33 -10.91 1.84
C ARG A 32 18.59 -12.41 1.94
N ALA A 33 18.04 -13.20 1.03
CA ALA A 33 18.25 -14.65 0.99
C ALA A 33 19.73 -15.01 0.82
N PHE A 34 20.43 -14.37 -0.11
CA PHE A 34 21.87 -14.57 -0.31
C PHE A 34 22.70 -14.16 0.92
N ASN A 35 22.37 -13.03 1.55
CA ASN A 35 23.05 -12.60 2.76
C ASN A 35 22.88 -13.62 3.90
N LEU A 36 21.67 -14.16 4.07
CA LEU A 36 21.39 -15.19 5.08
C LEU A 36 22.13 -16.50 4.77
N ALA A 37 22.29 -16.86 3.49
CA ALA A 37 23.04 -18.05 3.10
C ALA A 37 24.54 -17.91 3.40
N ILE A 38 25.12 -16.71 3.23
CA ILE A 38 26.50 -16.42 3.64
C ILE A 38 26.63 -16.47 5.16
N GLU A 39 25.72 -15.83 5.89
CA GLU A 39 25.73 -15.80 7.36
C GLU A 39 25.68 -17.21 7.97
N LYS A 40 24.96 -18.13 7.31
CA LYS A 40 24.89 -19.55 7.70
C LYS A 40 26.03 -20.42 7.16
N GLY A 41 27.00 -19.85 6.44
CA GLY A 41 28.11 -20.58 5.84
C GLY A 41 27.73 -21.53 4.70
N VAL A 42 26.49 -21.44 4.18
CA VAL A 42 26.03 -22.25 3.05
C VAL A 42 26.66 -21.78 1.73
N LEU A 43 26.93 -20.47 1.63
CA LEU A 43 27.59 -19.85 0.49
C LEU A 43 28.79 -19.03 0.96
N ALA A 44 29.91 -19.12 0.24
CA ALA A 44 31.08 -18.28 0.51
C ALA A 44 30.91 -16.84 -0.01
N THR A 45 30.16 -16.67 -1.10
CA THR A 45 29.98 -15.38 -1.79
C THR A 45 28.58 -15.25 -2.37
N ALA A 46 28.14 -14.01 -2.61
CA ALA A 46 26.85 -13.71 -3.22
C ALA A 46 26.98 -12.67 -4.33
N PRO A 47 26.10 -12.71 -5.35
CA PRO A 47 26.05 -11.66 -6.36
C PRO A 47 25.62 -10.32 -5.74
N ARG A 48 26.20 -9.23 -6.25
CA ARG A 48 25.81 -7.89 -5.83
C ARG A 48 24.48 -7.51 -6.47
N ILE A 49 23.40 -7.61 -5.70
CA ILE A 49 22.05 -7.25 -6.14
C ILE A 49 21.74 -5.81 -5.73
N THR A 50 21.56 -4.93 -6.72
CA THR A 50 21.15 -3.54 -6.49
C THR A 50 19.63 -3.43 -6.45
N VAL A 51 19.11 -2.89 -5.35
CA VAL A 51 17.68 -2.59 -5.20
C VAL A 51 17.48 -1.13 -5.58
N GLU A 52 16.63 -0.88 -6.58
CA GLU A 52 16.24 0.47 -6.98
C GLU A 52 15.31 1.08 -5.92
N LYS A 53 15.53 2.36 -5.59
CA LYS A 53 14.56 3.11 -4.79
C LYS A 53 13.31 3.35 -5.63
N VAL A 54 12.17 2.87 -5.16
CA VAL A 54 10.89 3.10 -5.81
C VAL A 54 10.20 4.25 -5.11
N ASP A 55 9.87 5.28 -5.87
CA ASP A 55 9.08 6.41 -5.37
C ASP A 55 7.60 6.06 -5.52
N ASN A 56 7.02 5.50 -4.46
CA ASN A 56 5.62 5.12 -4.37
C ASN A 56 4.91 5.83 -3.22
N ALA A 57 5.43 6.98 -2.80
CA ALA A 57 4.78 7.78 -1.78
C ALA A 57 3.37 8.15 -2.26
N ARG A 58 2.37 7.98 -1.38
CA ARG A 58 1.01 8.40 -1.70
C ARG A 58 0.98 9.92 -1.79
N SER A 59 0.65 10.44 -2.96
CA SER A 59 0.47 11.86 -3.24
C SER A 59 -1.01 12.19 -3.49
N GLY A 60 -1.41 13.43 -3.23
CA GLY A 60 -2.79 13.89 -3.46
C GLY A 60 -3.72 13.46 -2.32
N PHE A 61 -3.59 14.11 -1.17
CA PHE A 61 -4.51 13.94 -0.05
C PHE A 61 -5.73 14.85 -0.21
N PHE A 62 -6.89 14.37 0.24
CA PHE A 62 -8.09 15.19 0.32
C PHE A 62 -8.00 16.19 1.46
N THR A 63 -8.40 17.44 1.21
CA THR A 63 -8.79 18.35 2.30
C THR A 63 -10.18 17.95 2.83
N PRO A 64 -10.60 18.45 4.02
CA PRO A 64 -11.96 18.24 4.50
C PRO A 64 -13.05 18.69 3.51
N GLY A 65 -12.81 19.78 2.78
CA GLY A 65 -13.71 20.29 1.75
C GLY A 65 -13.78 19.38 0.53
N ASP A 66 -12.63 18.92 0.03
CA ASP A 66 -12.57 18.02 -1.13
C ASP A 66 -13.27 16.69 -0.85
N PHE A 67 -13.10 16.15 0.37
CA PHE A 67 -13.77 14.93 0.77
C PHE A 67 -15.29 15.12 0.90
N ALA A 68 -15.73 16.24 1.48
CA ALA A 68 -17.16 16.57 1.57
C ALA A 68 -17.82 16.66 0.19
N ALA A 69 -17.17 17.35 -0.77
CA ALA A 69 -17.64 17.45 -2.15
C ALA A 69 -17.76 16.07 -2.81
N LEU A 70 -16.72 15.23 -2.70
CA LEU A 70 -16.74 13.85 -3.21
C LEU A 70 -17.94 13.05 -2.66
N VAL A 71 -18.21 13.15 -1.36
CA VAL A 71 -19.27 12.39 -0.70
C VAL A 71 -20.67 12.82 -1.16
N VAL A 72 -20.86 14.06 -1.60
CA VAL A 72 -22.13 14.56 -2.15
C VAL A 72 -22.43 13.95 -3.51
N GLU A 73 -21.41 13.79 -4.36
CA GLU A 73 -21.55 13.24 -5.72
C GLU A 73 -21.86 11.73 -5.74
N ILE A 74 -21.59 11.01 -4.64
CA ILE A 74 -21.78 9.56 -4.58
C ILE A 74 -23.26 9.21 -4.40
N ARG A 75 -23.86 8.69 -5.46
CA ARG A 75 -25.27 8.25 -5.48
C ARG A 75 -25.51 7.03 -4.59
N ASP A 76 -24.60 6.06 -4.58
CA ASP A 76 -24.74 4.85 -3.77
C ASP A 76 -24.67 5.15 -2.25
N PRO A 77 -25.75 4.90 -1.49
CA PRO A 77 -25.79 5.19 -0.06
C PRO A 77 -24.86 4.30 0.77
N VAL A 78 -24.59 3.06 0.34
CA VAL A 78 -23.68 2.14 1.03
C VAL A 78 -22.24 2.62 0.86
N LEU A 79 -21.83 2.93 -0.37
CA LEU A 79 -20.50 3.46 -0.65
C LEU A 79 -20.25 4.78 0.08
N ARG A 80 -21.27 5.64 0.17
CA ARG A 80 -21.20 6.92 0.90
C ARG A 80 -20.95 6.72 2.39
N ARG A 81 -21.68 5.80 3.03
CA ARG A 81 -21.49 5.45 4.45
C ARG A 81 -20.12 4.81 4.69
N TYR A 82 -19.70 3.92 3.79
CA TYR A 82 -18.40 3.26 3.84
C TYR A 82 -17.24 4.26 3.79
N LEU A 83 -17.26 5.21 2.85
CA LEU A 83 -16.21 6.23 2.74
C LEU A 83 -16.18 7.17 3.94
N ARG A 84 -17.35 7.57 4.47
CA ARG A 84 -17.43 8.37 5.70
C ARG A 84 -16.79 7.64 6.88
N ALA A 85 -17.14 6.36 7.09
CA ALA A 85 -16.54 5.55 8.13
C ALA A 85 -15.01 5.43 7.94
N LYS A 86 -14.56 5.19 6.71
CA LYS A 86 -13.12 5.09 6.40
C LYS A 86 -12.37 6.40 6.64
N HIS A 87 -12.96 7.54 6.30
CA HIS A 87 -12.38 8.86 6.53
C HIS A 87 -12.28 9.20 8.02
N LEU A 88 -13.31 8.88 8.80
CA LEU A 88 -13.35 9.14 10.24
C LEU A 88 -12.42 8.21 11.03
N LEU A 89 -12.42 6.93 10.70
CA LEU A 89 -11.70 5.90 11.46
C LEU A 89 -10.24 5.76 11.00
N GLY A 90 -9.94 6.07 9.74
CA GLY A 90 -8.60 5.90 9.17
C GLY A 90 -8.19 4.43 8.96
N TRP A 91 -9.14 3.50 9.02
CA TRP A 91 -8.86 2.06 8.94
C TRP A 91 -8.43 1.60 7.55
N ARG A 92 -7.71 0.48 7.48
CA ARG A 92 -7.35 -0.11 6.19
C ARG A 92 -8.60 -0.67 5.51
N ASP A 93 -8.56 -0.66 4.18
CA ASP A 93 -9.68 -1.10 3.35
C ASP A 93 -10.14 -2.52 3.68
N ASN A 94 -9.20 -3.45 3.88
CA ASN A 94 -9.51 -4.83 4.23
C ASN A 94 -10.01 -5.02 5.67
N GLU A 95 -9.66 -4.12 6.59
CA GLU A 95 -10.14 -4.17 7.98
C GLU A 95 -11.61 -3.77 8.01
N LEU A 96 -11.95 -2.65 7.35
CA LEU A 96 -13.32 -2.14 7.30
C LEU A 96 -14.26 -3.05 6.51
N LYS A 97 -13.79 -3.64 5.39
CA LYS A 97 -14.58 -4.60 4.58
C LYS A 97 -14.93 -5.89 5.32
N ARG A 98 -14.15 -6.26 6.33
CA ARG A 98 -14.33 -7.50 7.11
C ARG A 98 -14.99 -7.26 8.46
N LEU A 99 -15.41 -6.03 8.74
CA LEU A 99 -16.03 -5.67 10.00
C LEU A 99 -17.35 -6.43 10.18
N LEU A 100 -17.47 -7.16 11.28
CA LEU A 100 -18.71 -7.84 11.68
C LEU A 100 -19.42 -7.03 12.77
N TRP A 101 -20.73 -7.18 12.88
CA TRP A 101 -21.50 -6.54 13.95
C TRP A 101 -21.08 -6.97 15.35
N SER A 102 -20.56 -8.19 15.50
CA SER A 102 -19.98 -8.69 16.76
C SER A 102 -18.72 -7.94 17.19
N ASN A 103 -18.10 -7.16 16.31
CA ASN A 103 -16.96 -6.30 16.64
C ASN A 103 -17.36 -4.90 17.10
N VAL A 104 -18.65 -4.56 17.05
CA VAL A 104 -19.17 -3.24 17.44
C VAL A 104 -19.77 -3.34 18.83
N ASP A 105 -19.10 -2.73 19.80
CA ASP A 105 -19.60 -2.60 21.17
C ASP A 105 -20.24 -1.23 21.32
N ARG A 106 -21.57 -1.18 21.39
CA ARG A 106 -22.32 0.08 21.44
C ARG A 106 -22.34 0.69 22.84
N ASP A 107 -22.20 -0.13 23.87
CA ASP A 107 -22.21 0.32 25.27
C ASP A 107 -20.87 1.00 25.59
N LEU A 108 -19.78 0.38 25.14
CA LEU A 108 -18.43 0.95 25.26
C LEU A 108 -18.12 1.99 24.17
N LYS A 109 -18.96 2.10 23.13
CA LYS A 109 -18.75 2.95 21.94
C LYS A 109 -17.44 2.64 21.22
N GLU A 110 -17.12 1.36 21.11
CA GLU A 110 -15.88 0.88 20.51
C GLU A 110 -16.14 0.01 19.28
N VAL A 111 -15.19 0.04 18.35
CA VAL A 111 -15.15 -0.88 17.21
C VAL A 111 -13.82 -1.62 17.27
N ARG A 112 -13.88 -2.95 17.41
CA ARG A 112 -12.69 -3.80 17.53
C ARG A 112 -12.23 -4.24 16.15
N VAL A 113 -10.96 -4.01 15.84
CA VAL A 113 -10.33 -4.64 14.65
C VAL A 113 -10.01 -6.08 15.03
N ALA A 114 -10.53 -7.04 14.27
CA ALA A 114 -10.14 -8.44 14.47
C ALA A 114 -8.63 -8.58 14.27
N ALA A 115 -7.92 -9.06 15.30
CA ALA A 115 -6.54 -9.47 15.15
C ALA A 115 -6.48 -10.60 14.14
N ARG A 116 -5.50 -10.54 13.24
CA ARG A 116 -5.26 -11.62 12.30
C ARG A 116 -4.51 -12.71 13.07
N ASP A 117 -5.11 -13.88 13.24
CA ASP A 117 -4.35 -15.07 13.60
C ASP A 117 -3.26 -15.24 12.53
N ARG A 118 -2.01 -15.19 12.97
CA ARG A 118 -0.83 -15.08 12.10
C ARG A 118 -0.08 -16.39 12.09
#